data_AF-A0A4R1U600-F1
#
_entry.id   AF-A0A4R1U600-F1
#
_cell.length_a   1.000
_cell.length_b   1.000
_cell.length_c   1.000
_cell.angle_alpha   90.00
_cell.angle_beta   90.00
_cell.angle_gamma   90.00
#
_symmetry.space_group_name_H-M   'P 1'
#
loop_
_entity.id
_entity.type
_entity.pdbx_description
1 polymer ?
#
loop_
_entity_poly.entity_id
_entity_poly.type
_entity_poly.pdbx_seq_one_letter_code
_entity_poly.pdbx_strand_id
1 'polypeptide(L)'
;MKLNDGERLITVMLAEVMEALKLNNEIDPKLVKTLAYDGDDWAIARKYPHLFRDETRASPVVKETGDILWMWGIIDHGISKLAGAEADEAKGWHYNKFHGFDGNNDKHYHIALTMIQDLGEFGSQKALNSHTQTSLPRYRAMYEKFEGYINRGEADPLSFGALRDLCS
;
A
#
# COMPACT_ATOMS: atom_id res chain seq x y z
N MET A 1 5.54 -15.09 -1.12
CA MET A 1 5.22 -16.53 -1.30
C MET A 1 4.40 -16.68 -2.58
N LYS A 2 4.35 -17.88 -3.16
CA LYS A 2 3.40 -18.24 -4.23
C LYS A 2 2.95 -19.67 -4.01
N LEU A 3 1.64 -19.88 -3.87
CA LEU A 3 1.06 -21.21 -3.69
C LEU A 3 0.86 -21.87 -5.05
N ASN A 4 1.15 -23.16 -5.16
CA ASN A 4 0.68 -23.97 -6.28
C ASN A 4 -0.81 -24.35 -6.11
N ASP A 5 -1.45 -24.86 -7.16
CA ASP A 5 -2.88 -25.17 -7.16
C ASP A 5 -3.29 -26.13 -6.03
N GLY A 6 -2.44 -27.12 -5.73
CA GLY A 6 -2.66 -28.07 -4.64
C GLY A 6 -2.53 -27.40 -3.27
N GLU A 7 -1.49 -26.61 -3.05
CA GLU A 7 -1.28 -25.83 -1.81
C GLU A 7 -2.42 -24.83 -1.57
N ARG A 8 -2.90 -24.20 -2.63
CA ARG A 8 -4.04 -23.27 -2.58
C ARG A 8 -5.31 -24.00 -2.17
N LEU A 9 -5.63 -25.13 -2.79
CA LEU A 9 -6.80 -25.93 -2.44
C LEU A 9 -6.73 -26.39 -0.97
N ILE A 10 -5.58 -26.87 -0.52
CA ILE A 10 -5.36 -27.30 0.87
C ILE A 10 -5.54 -26.11 1.83
N THR A 11 -4.97 -24.95 1.51
CA THR A 11 -5.04 -23.74 2.34
C THR A 11 -6.49 -23.28 2.52
N VAL A 12 -7.24 -23.23 1.42
CA VAL A 12 -8.67 -22.87 1.42
C VAL A 12 -9.50 -23.87 2.22
N MET A 13 -9.35 -25.18 1.95
CA MET A 13 -10.08 -26.22 2.69
C MET A 13 -9.80 -26.17 4.18
N LEU A 14 -8.53 -25.95 4.58
CA LEU A 14 -8.16 -25.83 5.99
C LEU A 14 -8.76 -24.59 6.64
N ALA A 15 -8.73 -23.45 5.96
CA ALA A 15 -9.36 -22.22 6.44
C ALA A 15 -10.88 -22.39 6.63
N GLU A 16 -11.56 -23.07 5.69
CA GLU A 16 -12.99 -23.39 5.84
C GLU A 16 -13.27 -24.30 7.04
N VAL A 17 -12.43 -25.30 7.28
CA VAL A 17 -12.52 -26.15 8.49
C VAL A 17 -12.32 -25.31 9.76
N MET A 18 -11.32 -24.42 9.79
CA MET A 18 -11.07 -23.53 10.93
C MET A 18 -12.26 -22.59 11.20
N GLU A 19 -12.87 -22.01 10.15
CA GLU A 19 -14.08 -21.19 10.26
C GLU A 19 -15.27 -22.00 10.78
N ALA A 20 -15.50 -23.20 10.24
CA ALA A 20 -16.60 -24.08 10.65
C ALA A 20 -16.48 -24.50 12.13
N LEU A 21 -15.25 -24.72 12.60
CA LEU A 21 -14.94 -25.02 13.99
C LEU A 21 -14.84 -23.77 14.88
N LYS A 22 -14.98 -22.56 14.31
CA LYS A 22 -14.90 -21.27 15.00
C LYS A 22 -13.59 -21.08 15.78
N LEU A 23 -12.47 -21.50 15.18
CA LEU A 23 -11.16 -21.36 15.79
C LEU A 23 -10.68 -19.91 15.69
N ASN A 24 -10.45 -19.28 16.84
CA ASN A 24 -9.88 -17.93 16.95
C ASN A 24 -8.46 -18.04 17.51
N ASN A 25 -7.50 -18.30 16.62
CA ASN A 25 -6.09 -18.41 16.95
C ASN A 25 -5.33 -17.24 16.30
N GLU A 26 -4.00 -17.35 16.25
CA GLU A 26 -3.10 -16.37 15.62
C GLU A 26 -3.39 -16.15 14.12
N ILE A 27 -3.77 -17.21 13.41
CA ILE A 27 -4.12 -17.14 11.99
C ILE A 27 -5.61 -16.83 11.86
N ASP A 28 -5.93 -15.71 11.20
CA ASP A 28 -7.30 -15.41 10.76
C ASP A 28 -7.64 -16.26 9.51
N PRO A 29 -8.49 -17.28 9.65
CA PRO A 29 -8.81 -18.17 8.53
C PRO A 29 -9.60 -17.45 7.43
N LYS A 30 -10.42 -16.46 7.78
CA LYS A 30 -11.22 -15.72 6.79
C LYS A 30 -10.32 -14.90 5.88
N LEU A 31 -9.34 -14.20 6.48
CA LEU A 31 -8.35 -13.44 5.72
C LEU A 31 -7.50 -14.35 4.83
N VAL A 32 -6.95 -15.44 5.38
CA VAL A 32 -6.12 -16.39 4.60
C VAL A 32 -6.90 -16.97 3.43
N LYS A 33 -8.16 -17.33 3.65
CA LYS A 33 -9.04 -17.84 2.60
C LYS A 33 -9.23 -16.82 1.48
N THR A 34 -9.60 -15.58 1.80
CA THR A 34 -9.76 -14.49 0.81
C THR A 34 -8.49 -14.30 -0.02
N LEU A 35 -7.34 -14.12 0.64
CA LEU A 35 -6.08 -13.88 -0.06
C LEU A 35 -5.66 -15.05 -0.95
N ALA A 36 -5.88 -16.30 -0.51
CA ALA A 36 -5.59 -17.49 -1.31
C ALA A 36 -6.53 -17.62 -2.52
N TYR A 37 -7.81 -17.28 -2.37
CA TYR A 37 -8.76 -17.26 -3.48
C TYR A 37 -8.38 -16.22 -4.53
N ASP A 38 -8.10 -14.99 -4.11
CA ASP A 38 -7.76 -13.87 -5.00
C ASP A 38 -6.35 -14.00 -5.61
N GLY A 39 -5.54 -14.92 -5.08
CA GLY A 39 -4.18 -15.17 -5.53
C GLY A 39 -3.15 -14.19 -5.00
N ASP A 40 -3.49 -13.49 -3.93
CA ASP A 40 -2.62 -12.58 -3.18
C ASP A 40 -1.78 -13.33 -2.13
N ASP A 41 -1.15 -14.43 -2.54
CA ASP A 41 -0.30 -15.27 -1.67
C ASP A 41 0.84 -14.46 -1.00
N TRP A 42 1.25 -13.36 -1.63
CA TRP A 42 2.22 -12.41 -1.09
C TRP A 42 1.72 -11.71 0.18
N ALA A 43 0.42 -11.42 0.25
CA ALA A 43 -0.20 -10.72 1.37
C ALA A 43 -0.30 -11.63 2.61
N ILE A 44 -0.44 -12.94 2.42
CA ILE A 44 -0.37 -13.93 3.51
C ILE A 44 1.01 -13.88 4.17
N ALA A 45 2.07 -13.92 3.38
CA ALA A 45 3.44 -13.83 3.89
C ALA A 45 3.73 -12.48 4.56
N ARG A 46 3.17 -11.39 4.02
CA ARG A 46 3.26 -10.06 4.61
C ARG A 46 2.53 -9.95 5.96
N LYS A 47 1.36 -10.57 6.10
CA LYS A 47 0.56 -10.56 7.33
C LYS A 47 1.18 -11.40 8.45
N TYR A 48 1.77 -12.54 8.09
CA TYR A 48 2.33 -13.51 9.03
C TYR A 48 3.83 -13.74 8.78
N PRO A 49 4.68 -12.71 8.87
CA PRO A 49 6.08 -12.80 8.45
C PRO A 49 6.87 -13.83 9.25
N HIS A 50 6.51 -14.07 10.53
CA HIS A 50 7.19 -15.02 11.40
C HIS A 50 6.98 -16.50 11.00
N LEU A 51 5.98 -16.81 10.18
CA LEU A 51 5.71 -18.18 9.70
C LEU A 51 6.64 -18.57 8.55
N PHE A 52 7.27 -17.61 7.87
CA PHE A 52 8.04 -17.83 6.66
C PHE A 52 9.51 -17.46 6.87
N ARG A 53 10.40 -18.41 6.61
CA ARG A 53 11.85 -18.30 6.94
C ARG A 53 12.64 -17.41 5.99
N ASP A 54 12.14 -17.18 4.79
CA ASP A 54 12.75 -16.25 3.84
C ASP A 54 11.92 -14.98 3.83
N GLU A 55 12.60 -13.83 3.84
CA GLU A 55 12.05 -12.58 3.34
C GLU A 55 11.51 -12.88 1.95
N THR A 56 10.23 -13.20 1.85
CA THR A 56 9.59 -13.38 0.57
C THR A 56 9.75 -12.05 -0.12
N ARG A 57 10.71 -11.97 -1.06
CA ARG A 57 10.90 -10.79 -1.88
C ARG A 57 9.55 -10.53 -2.52
N ALA A 58 8.84 -9.58 -1.95
CA ALA A 58 7.60 -9.10 -2.51
C ALA A 58 7.94 -8.76 -3.96
N SER A 59 7.04 -9.08 -4.89
CA SER A 59 7.21 -8.68 -6.28
C SER A 59 7.65 -7.21 -6.33
N PRO A 60 8.55 -6.80 -7.25
CA PRO A 60 8.95 -5.39 -7.37
C PRO A 60 7.75 -4.43 -7.38
N VAL A 61 6.62 -4.87 -7.96
CA VAL A 61 5.34 -4.15 -7.97
C VAL A 61 4.75 -3.99 -6.56
N VAL A 62 4.75 -5.05 -5.74
CA VAL A 62 4.24 -5.00 -4.36
C VAL A 62 5.09 -4.07 -3.49
N LYS A 63 6.42 -4.13 -3.65
CA LYS A 63 7.33 -3.21 -2.96
C LYS A 63 7.02 -1.76 -3.39
N GLU A 64 6.99 -1.51 -4.70
CA GLU A 64 6.72 -0.18 -5.25
C GLU A 64 5.37 0.39 -4.80
N THR A 65 4.31 -0.41 -4.78
CA THR A 65 3.01 0.03 -4.24
C THR A 65 3.11 0.45 -2.78
N GLY A 66 3.76 -0.37 -1.94
CA GLY A 66 3.96 -0.05 -0.52
C GLY A 66 4.79 1.22 -0.32
N ASP A 67 5.85 1.39 -1.10
CA ASP A 67 6.73 2.56 -1.08
C ASP A 67 5.96 3.84 -1.46
N ILE A 68 5.13 3.79 -2.50
CA ILE A 68 4.28 4.92 -2.93
C ILE A 68 3.23 5.25 -1.85
N LEU A 69 2.55 4.23 -1.30
CA LEU A 69 1.54 4.44 -0.25
C LEU A 69 2.17 5.02 1.02
N TRP A 70 3.39 4.60 1.36
CA TRP A 70 4.13 5.15 2.49
C TRP A 70 4.52 6.62 2.27
N MET A 71 5.07 6.96 1.09
CA MET A 71 5.34 8.36 0.71
C MET A 71 4.08 9.22 0.85
N TRP A 72 2.94 8.75 0.35
CA TRP A 72 1.67 9.48 0.47
C TRP A 72 1.20 9.62 1.92
N GLY A 73 1.42 8.63 2.78
CA GLY A 73 1.17 8.76 4.21
C GLY A 73 1.95 9.92 4.86
N ILE A 74 3.21 10.09 4.48
CA ILE A 74 4.07 11.17 4.97
C ILE A 74 3.63 12.53 4.40
N ILE A 75 3.35 12.60 3.09
CA ILE A 75 2.87 13.83 2.43
C ILE A 75 1.54 14.28 3.04
N ASP A 76 0.56 13.39 3.18
CA ASP A 76 -0.75 13.73 3.73
C ASP A 76 -0.64 14.18 5.19
N HIS A 77 0.21 13.52 5.98
CA HIS A 77 0.50 13.97 7.34
C HIS A 77 1.13 15.37 7.34
N GLY A 78 2.13 15.64 6.50
CA GLY A 78 2.77 16.94 6.36
C GLY A 78 1.79 18.05 5.97
N ILE A 79 0.97 17.81 4.94
CA ILE A 79 -0.07 18.76 4.49
C ILE A 79 -1.09 19.02 5.62
N SER A 80 -1.48 17.99 6.38
CA SER A 80 -2.44 18.14 7.49
C SER A 80 -1.93 19.04 8.63
N LYS A 81 -0.62 19.28 8.71
CA LYS A 81 0.00 20.16 9.72
C LYS A 81 0.18 21.61 9.25
N LEU A 82 -0.02 21.89 7.97
CA LEU A 82 0.09 23.26 7.44
C LEU A 82 -1.02 24.15 7.99
N ALA A 83 -0.72 25.43 8.19
CA ALA A 83 -1.67 26.43 8.65
C ALA A 83 -1.45 27.78 7.95
N GLY A 84 -2.47 28.66 7.98
CA GLY A 84 -2.38 29.99 7.39
C GLY A 84 -2.07 29.96 5.89
N ALA A 85 -1.15 30.82 5.44
CA ALA A 85 -0.80 30.99 4.03
C ALA A 85 -0.28 29.71 3.36
N GLU A 86 0.46 28.88 4.10
CA GLU A 86 1.00 27.61 3.59
C GLU A 86 -0.12 26.60 3.26
N ALA A 87 -1.12 26.51 4.15
CA ALA A 87 -2.28 25.65 3.91
C ALA A 87 -3.15 26.14 2.75
N ASP A 88 -3.26 27.46 2.57
CA ASP A 88 -3.99 28.05 1.45
C ASP A 88 -3.28 27.82 0.12
N GLU A 89 -1.94 27.89 0.10
CA GLU A 89 -1.15 27.53 -1.08
C GLU A 89 -1.30 26.04 -1.44
N ALA A 90 -1.22 25.16 -0.43
CA ALA A 90 -1.28 23.70 -0.63
C ALA A 90 -2.60 23.22 -1.26
N LYS A 91 -3.71 23.96 -1.09
CA LYS A 91 -4.98 23.66 -1.77
C LYS A 91 -4.88 23.75 -3.29
N GLY A 92 -3.95 24.55 -3.82
CA GLY A 92 -3.72 24.75 -5.25
C GLY A 92 -2.75 23.76 -5.88
N TRP A 93 -2.05 22.96 -5.09
CA TRP A 93 -1.10 21.96 -5.61
C TRP A 93 -1.84 20.85 -6.37
N HIS A 94 -1.25 20.43 -7.49
CA HIS A 94 -1.82 19.39 -8.34
C HIS A 94 -1.94 18.04 -7.62
N TYR A 95 -1.06 17.79 -6.64
CA TYR A 95 -0.95 16.55 -5.90
C TYR A 95 -1.01 16.75 -4.39
N ASN A 96 -2.04 17.46 -3.92
CA ASN A 96 -2.26 17.68 -2.49
C ASN A 96 -2.92 16.52 -1.73
N LYS A 97 -3.20 15.41 -2.42
CA LYS A 97 -3.73 14.17 -1.85
C LYS A 97 -3.48 13.00 -2.79
N PHE A 98 -3.49 11.79 -2.25
CA PHE A 98 -3.46 10.57 -3.05
C PHE A 98 -4.75 10.41 -3.88
N HIS A 99 -4.59 10.14 -5.18
CA HIS A 99 -5.71 9.97 -6.12
C HIS A 99 -5.95 8.52 -6.55
N GLY A 100 -5.11 7.59 -6.09
CA GLY A 100 -5.22 6.18 -6.44
C GLY A 100 -4.42 5.77 -7.68
N PHE A 101 -4.54 4.49 -8.02
CA PHE A 101 -3.94 3.88 -9.21
C PHE A 101 -5.02 3.62 -10.26
N ASP A 102 -4.63 3.44 -11.53
CA ASP A 102 -5.60 3.13 -12.59
C ASP A 102 -6.07 1.68 -12.46
N GLY A 103 -7.32 1.48 -12.04
CA GLY A 103 -7.86 0.14 -11.83
C GLY A 103 -7.95 -0.74 -13.08
N ASN A 104 -7.88 -0.16 -14.29
CA ASN A 104 -7.99 -0.92 -15.53
C ASN A 104 -6.63 -1.31 -16.12
N ASN A 105 -5.59 -0.52 -15.85
CA ASN A 105 -4.31 -0.63 -16.54
C ASN A 105 -3.11 -0.80 -15.58
N ASP A 106 -3.32 -0.63 -14.28
CA ASP A 106 -2.27 -0.62 -13.28
C ASP A 106 -2.44 -1.74 -12.25
N LYS A 107 -1.44 -2.63 -12.16
CA LYS A 107 -1.41 -3.72 -11.20
C LYS A 107 -1.34 -3.21 -9.76
N HIS A 108 -0.84 -1.99 -9.56
CA HIS A 108 -0.74 -1.36 -8.25
C HIS A 108 -2.11 -1.10 -7.62
N TYR A 109 -3.18 -0.95 -8.41
CA TYR A 109 -4.53 -0.75 -7.89
C TYR A 109 -5.00 -1.92 -7.01
N HIS A 110 -4.93 -3.15 -7.53
CA HIS A 110 -5.35 -4.33 -6.78
C HIS A 110 -4.45 -4.57 -5.56
N ILE A 111 -3.14 -4.38 -5.71
CA ILE A 111 -2.21 -4.51 -4.58
C ILE A 111 -2.52 -3.48 -3.48
N ALA A 112 -2.81 -2.23 -3.86
CA ALA A 112 -3.17 -1.18 -2.90
C ALA A 112 -4.51 -1.49 -2.22
N LEU A 113 -5.47 -2.05 -2.95
CA LEU A 113 -6.73 -2.56 -2.39
C LEU A 113 -6.46 -3.58 -1.29
N THR A 114 -5.66 -4.62 -1.59
CA THR A 114 -5.32 -5.67 -0.62
C THR A 114 -4.58 -5.11 0.60
N MET A 115 -3.60 -4.23 0.40
CA MET A 115 -2.86 -3.60 1.51
C MET A 115 -3.78 -2.77 2.42
N ILE A 116 -4.66 -1.94 1.84
CA ILE A 116 -5.47 -1.00 2.61
C ILE A 116 -6.69 -1.70 3.24
N GLN A 117 -7.41 -2.52 2.46
CA GLN A 117 -8.69 -3.09 2.89
C GLN A 117 -8.53 -4.41 3.64
N ASP A 118 -7.72 -5.34 3.12
CA ASP A 118 -7.61 -6.69 3.69
C ASP A 118 -6.55 -6.75 4.80
N LEU A 119 -5.41 -6.08 4.61
CA LEU A 119 -4.35 -6.06 5.61
C LEU A 119 -4.52 -4.95 6.67
N GLY A 120 -5.31 -3.93 6.37
CA GLY A 120 -5.54 -2.77 7.24
C GLY A 120 -4.32 -1.85 7.36
N GLU A 121 -3.45 -1.85 6.37
CA GLU A 121 -2.26 -1.00 6.32
C GLU A 121 -2.58 0.39 5.77
N PHE A 122 -1.69 1.35 6.00
CA PHE A 122 -1.81 2.72 5.47
C PHE A 122 -3.16 3.39 5.80
N GLY A 123 -3.65 3.26 7.04
CA GLY A 123 -5.03 3.60 7.42
C GLY A 123 -5.53 5.04 7.13
N SER A 124 -4.67 5.98 6.75
CA SER A 124 -5.09 7.30 6.25
C SER A 124 -5.45 7.30 4.75
N GLN A 125 -4.96 6.30 4.01
CA GLN A 125 -5.13 6.17 2.57
C GLN A 125 -6.41 5.42 2.22
N LYS A 126 -6.97 5.77 1.06
CA LYS A 126 -8.06 5.01 0.44
C LYS A 126 -7.56 4.41 -0.87
N ALA A 127 -7.88 3.15 -1.10
CA ALA A 127 -7.67 2.52 -2.40
C ALA A 127 -8.64 3.15 -3.41
N LEU A 128 -8.18 4.17 -4.13
CA LEU A 128 -8.95 4.90 -5.13
C LEU A 128 -8.59 4.42 -6.54
N ASN A 129 -9.56 4.45 -7.45
CA ASN A 129 -9.31 4.29 -8.88
C ASN A 129 -9.08 5.68 -9.47
N SER A 130 -7.88 5.93 -9.99
CA SER A 130 -7.53 7.23 -10.58
C SER A 130 -8.22 7.47 -11.94
N HIS A 131 -8.69 6.39 -12.59
CA HIS A 131 -9.20 6.40 -13.97
C HIS A 131 -8.21 7.03 -14.98
N THR A 132 -6.91 7.06 -14.67
CA THR A 132 -5.87 7.62 -15.54
C THR A 132 -4.56 6.85 -15.44
N GLN A 133 -4.02 6.46 -16.59
CA GLN A 133 -2.72 5.81 -16.72
C GLN A 133 -1.54 6.72 -16.32
N THR A 134 -1.79 8.02 -16.14
CA THR A 134 -0.75 9.00 -15.83
C THR A 134 -0.39 9.07 -14.35
N SER A 135 -1.17 8.45 -13.45
CA SER A 135 -0.91 8.52 -12.01
C SER A 135 0.41 7.83 -11.63
N LEU A 136 0.62 6.59 -12.08
CA LEU A 136 1.82 5.81 -11.71
C LEU A 136 3.14 6.44 -12.18
N PRO A 137 3.33 6.86 -13.46
CA PRO A 137 4.56 7.53 -13.88
C PRO A 137 4.87 8.78 -13.05
N ARG A 138 3.84 9.52 -12.63
CA ARG A 138 4.02 10.70 -11.78
C ARG A 138 4.39 10.33 -10.35
N TYR A 139 3.75 9.32 -9.77
CA TYR A 139 4.12 8.83 -8.44
C TYR A 139 5.57 8.32 -8.40
N ARG A 140 6.05 7.70 -9.47
CA ARG A 140 7.47 7.32 -9.60
C ARG A 140 8.40 8.53 -9.59
N ALA A 141 8.08 9.57 -10.36
CA ALA A 141 8.87 10.80 -10.38
C ALA A 141 8.84 11.53 -9.02
N MET A 142 7.70 11.54 -8.34
CA MET A 142 7.58 12.05 -6.96
C MET A 142 8.43 11.22 -5.99
N TYR A 143 8.39 9.89 -6.12
CA TYR A 143 9.12 8.98 -5.24
C TYR A 143 10.64 9.13 -5.39
N GLU A 144 11.15 9.34 -6.60
CA GLU A 144 12.57 9.61 -6.83
C GLU A 144 13.05 10.87 -6.09
N LYS A 145 12.27 11.96 -6.14
CA LYS A 145 12.55 13.17 -5.35
C LYS A 145 12.47 12.89 -3.84
N PHE A 146 11.43 12.17 -3.43
CA PHE A 146 11.17 11.81 -2.05
C PHE A 146 12.31 10.98 -1.45
N GLU A 147 12.85 10.02 -2.21
CA GLU A 147 14.02 9.22 -1.83
C GLU A 147 15.25 10.12 -1.57
N GLY A 148 15.41 11.18 -2.37
CA GLY A 148 16.39 12.22 -2.10
C GLY A 148 16.24 12.86 -0.70
N TYR A 149 15.01 13.17 -0.27
CA TYR A 149 14.75 13.70 1.08
C TYR A 149 15.00 12.64 2.17
N ILE A 150 14.65 11.37 1.94
CA ILE A 150 14.94 10.27 2.88
C ILE A 150 16.44 10.16 3.12
N ASN A 151 17.24 10.13 2.05
CA ASN A 151 18.69 9.95 2.13
C ASN A 151 19.39 11.10 2.88
N ARG A 152 18.75 12.27 2.96
CA ARG A 152 19.21 13.42 3.76
C ARG A 152 18.62 13.47 5.18
N GLY A 153 17.70 12.57 5.53
CA GLY A 153 17.00 12.60 6.82
C GLY A 153 15.97 13.72 6.93
N GLU A 154 15.46 14.22 5.80
CA GLU A 154 14.54 15.37 5.72
C GLU A 154 13.08 14.94 5.45
N ALA A 155 12.80 13.64 5.44
CA ALA A 155 11.49 13.10 5.09
C ALA A 155 10.50 13.02 6.27
N ASP A 156 10.96 13.17 7.53
CA ASP A 156 10.09 13.10 8.70
C ASP A 156 10.47 14.14 9.78
N PRO A 157 9.83 15.32 9.81
CA PRO A 157 8.80 15.79 8.86
C PRO A 157 9.40 16.46 7.61
N LEU A 158 8.74 16.31 6.46
CA LEU A 158 8.98 17.13 5.27
C LEU A 158 8.70 18.61 5.57
N SER A 159 9.60 19.49 5.14
CA SER A 159 9.37 20.94 5.20
C SER A 159 8.29 21.39 4.21
N PHE A 160 7.70 22.58 4.41
CA PHE A 160 6.76 23.16 3.44
C PHE A 160 7.36 23.25 2.02
N GLY A 161 8.65 23.64 1.91
CA GLY A 161 9.34 23.69 0.64
C GLY A 161 9.49 22.32 -0.03
N ALA A 162 9.74 21.27 0.75
CA ALA A 162 9.81 19.90 0.25
C ALA A 162 8.42 19.37 -0.18
N LEU A 163 7.38 19.63 0.61
CA LEU A 163 6.01 19.32 0.25
C LEU A 163 5.60 20.02 -1.05
N ARG A 164 5.95 21.31 -1.20
CA ARG A 164 5.73 22.05 -2.43
C ARG A 164 6.46 21.43 -3.62
N ASP A 165 7.74 21.12 -3.50
CA ASP A 165 8.54 20.50 -4.57
C ASP A 165 8.00 19.13 -5.04
N LEU A 166 7.41 18.36 -4.11
CA LEU A 166 6.79 17.07 -4.42
C LEU A 166 5.39 17.22 -5.03
N CYS A 167 4.59 18.19 -4.57
CA CYS A 167 3.15 18.24 -4.83
C CYS A 167 2.70 19.30 -5.85
N SER A 168 3.49 20.37 -6.07
CA SER A 168 3.16 21.45 -7.00
C SER A 168 3.37 21.02 -8.45
#